data_AF-A0A970T4S5-F1
#
_entry.id   AF-A0A970T4S5-F1
#
_cell.length_a   1.000
_cell.length_b   1.000
_cell.length_c   1.000
_cell.angle_alpha   90.00
_cell.angle_beta   90.00
_cell.angle_gamma   90.00
#
_symmetry.space_group_name_H-M   'P 1'
#
loop_
_entity.id
_entity.type
_entity.pdbx_description
1 polymer ?
#
loop_
_entity_poly.entity_id
_entity_poly.type
_entity_poly.pdbx_seq_one_letter_code
_entity_poly.pdbx_strand_id
1 'polypeptide(L)'
;MFNKFIWNEYWKNNSDRFEKTIMDFIVDGQTKELCNLLCELHSNFCMENGIKKGVRDDVADALKAIENISIDKNNMEISLQDEKEICNYLLEFSDLEGTGQHDFEHLLCHISYYSLIITRFSAGVFSPWLFLYQYNIFEEICQEFNIKTPEIPSKKDKKSRWLYYAKITYSLNNFKKENQLTIPELWAFLYDFAPKYILSEKTTVQELPKAKSCYLVGANKNNNGDLEFLEKAAGDTSITSNWQLKDKAEIGDVVLIYLLYPISSIGF
;
A
#
# COMPACT_ATOMS: atom_id res chain seq x y z
N MET A 1 19.21 5.67 -5.55
CA MET A 1 19.10 7.13 -5.85
C MET A 1 18.27 7.32 -7.12
N PHE A 2 17.32 8.27 -7.16
CA PHE A 2 16.46 8.45 -8.34
C PHE A 2 17.24 8.87 -9.60
N ASN A 3 17.31 7.96 -10.58
CA ASN A 3 17.98 8.21 -11.85
C ASN A 3 17.00 8.80 -12.87
N LYS A 4 17.08 10.13 -13.06
CA LYS A 4 16.20 10.86 -13.99
C LYS A 4 16.29 10.36 -15.44
N PHE A 5 17.45 9.89 -15.89
CA PHE A 5 17.59 9.38 -17.26
C PHE A 5 16.77 8.09 -17.46
N ILE A 6 16.94 7.11 -16.55
CA ILE A 6 16.19 5.85 -16.60
C ILE A 6 14.69 6.12 -16.43
N TRP A 7 14.32 7.00 -15.50
CA TRP A 7 12.93 7.41 -15.31
C TRP A 7 12.31 8.02 -16.58
N ASN A 8 12.99 8.97 -17.21
CA ASN A 8 12.45 9.66 -18.40
C ASN A 8 12.26 8.70 -19.57
N GLU A 9 13.17 7.75 -19.77
CA GLU A 9 13.01 6.70 -20.78
C GLU A 9 11.85 5.76 -20.44
N TYR A 10 11.70 5.38 -19.18
CA TYR A 10 10.52 4.61 -18.74
C TYR A 10 9.23 5.38 -19.00
N TRP A 11 9.13 6.63 -18.54
CA TRP A 11 7.93 7.46 -18.64
C TRP A 11 7.53 7.69 -20.09
N LYS A 12 8.49 8.05 -20.95
CA LYS A 12 8.26 8.26 -22.40
C LYS A 12 7.63 7.05 -23.09
N ASN A 13 7.95 5.84 -22.64
CA ASN A 13 7.44 4.61 -23.24
C ASN A 13 6.13 4.11 -22.60
N ASN A 14 5.69 4.69 -21.47
CA ASN A 14 4.56 4.19 -20.69
C ASN A 14 3.51 5.25 -20.32
N SER A 15 3.73 6.54 -20.61
CA SER A 15 2.86 7.65 -20.18
C SER A 15 1.39 7.45 -20.56
N ASP A 16 1.13 6.99 -21.78
CA ASP A 16 -0.23 6.77 -22.33
C ASP A 16 -1.08 5.82 -21.48
N ARG A 17 -0.43 4.91 -20.73
CA ARG A 17 -1.09 3.95 -19.84
C ARG A 17 -1.61 4.60 -18.56
N PHE A 18 -0.99 5.67 -18.09
CA PHE A 18 -1.24 6.26 -16.77
C PHE A 18 -1.94 7.60 -16.84
N GLU A 19 -1.42 8.49 -17.70
CA GLU A 19 -1.68 9.93 -17.63
C GLU A 19 -3.16 10.25 -17.74
N LYS A 20 -3.80 9.74 -18.80
CA LYS A 20 -5.22 9.99 -19.04
C LYS A 20 -6.11 9.47 -17.92
N THR A 21 -6.00 8.19 -17.57
CA THR A 21 -6.87 7.55 -16.56
C THR A 21 -6.73 8.19 -15.19
N ILE A 22 -5.51 8.54 -14.78
CA ILE A 22 -5.27 9.19 -13.49
C ILE A 22 -5.78 10.64 -13.51
N MET A 23 -5.53 11.39 -14.57
CA MET A 23 -6.00 12.78 -14.66
C MET A 23 -7.53 12.87 -14.77
N ASP A 24 -8.17 12.02 -15.57
CA ASP A 24 -9.63 11.94 -15.68
C ASP A 24 -10.27 11.63 -14.30
N PHE A 25 -9.61 10.81 -13.46
CA PHE A 25 -10.04 10.58 -12.09
C PHE A 25 -9.86 11.80 -11.18
N ILE A 26 -8.66 12.38 -11.16
CA ILE A 26 -8.33 13.49 -10.24
C ILE A 26 -9.14 14.75 -10.57
N VAL A 27 -9.28 15.08 -11.85
CA VAL A 27 -9.96 16.30 -12.30
C VAL A 27 -11.47 16.07 -12.37
N ASP A 28 -11.89 15.08 -13.14
CA ASP A 28 -13.30 14.90 -13.48
C ASP A 28 -14.03 13.88 -12.60
N GLY A 29 -13.30 13.11 -11.78
CA GLY A 29 -13.89 12.04 -10.98
C GLY A 29 -14.30 10.83 -11.81
N GLN A 30 -13.77 10.70 -13.03
CA GLN A 30 -14.05 9.53 -13.85
C GLN A 30 -13.38 8.30 -13.23
N THR A 31 -14.18 7.30 -12.97
CA THR A 31 -13.77 6.03 -12.34
C THR A 31 -13.51 4.94 -13.39
N LYS A 32 -13.91 5.19 -14.64
CA LYS A 32 -13.81 4.24 -15.75
C LYS A 32 -12.34 3.84 -15.96
N GLU A 33 -12.09 2.55 -16.07
CA GLU A 33 -10.75 1.94 -16.15
C GLU A 33 -9.82 2.12 -14.93
N LEU A 34 -10.11 3.04 -13.99
CA LEU A 34 -9.24 3.27 -12.85
C LEU A 34 -9.12 2.04 -11.95
N CYS A 35 -10.23 1.34 -11.70
CA CYS A 35 -10.21 0.10 -10.93
C CYS A 35 -9.27 -0.94 -11.55
N ASN A 36 -9.34 -1.11 -12.88
CA ASN A 36 -8.47 -2.04 -13.61
C ASN A 36 -7.00 -1.63 -13.49
N LEU A 37 -6.71 -0.34 -13.70
CA LEU A 37 -5.35 0.20 -13.59
C LEU A 37 -4.77 -0.01 -12.19
N LEU A 38 -5.50 0.37 -11.12
CA LEU A 38 -5.01 0.23 -9.75
C LEU A 38 -4.83 -1.24 -9.35
N CYS A 39 -5.73 -2.14 -9.79
CA CYS A 39 -5.59 -3.58 -9.56
C CYS A 39 -4.37 -4.18 -10.27
N GLU A 40 -4.11 -3.75 -11.51
CA GLU A 40 -2.94 -4.17 -12.29
C GLU A 40 -1.66 -3.67 -11.60
N LEU A 41 -1.62 -2.40 -11.22
CA LEU A 41 -0.52 -1.77 -10.49
C LEU A 41 -0.20 -2.49 -9.17
N HIS A 42 -1.22 -2.77 -8.35
CA HIS A 42 -1.05 -3.55 -7.12
C HIS A 42 -0.48 -4.96 -7.38
N SER A 43 -0.83 -5.56 -8.51
CA SER A 43 -0.36 -6.90 -8.87
C SER A 43 1.13 -6.95 -9.25
N ASN A 44 1.79 -5.80 -9.49
CA ASN A 44 3.22 -5.75 -9.77
C ASN A 44 4.08 -6.15 -8.56
N PHE A 45 3.55 -6.06 -7.35
CA PHE A 45 4.31 -6.29 -6.12
C PHE A 45 3.59 -7.15 -5.08
N CYS A 46 2.28 -7.35 -5.21
CA CYS A 46 1.57 -8.32 -4.41
C CYS A 46 1.41 -9.62 -5.21
N MET A 47 1.76 -10.77 -4.60
CA MET A 47 1.56 -12.08 -5.22
C MET A 47 0.35 -12.84 -4.66
N GLU A 48 -0.08 -12.49 -3.44
CA GLU A 48 -1.14 -13.20 -2.72
C GLU A 48 -2.55 -12.84 -3.24
N ASN A 49 -3.26 -13.84 -3.76
CA ASN A 49 -4.59 -13.64 -4.37
C ASN A 49 -5.65 -13.12 -3.38
N GLY A 50 -5.57 -13.51 -2.10
CA GLY A 50 -6.49 -13.04 -1.07
C GLY A 50 -6.38 -11.53 -0.87
N ILE A 51 -5.15 -11.02 -0.77
CA ILE A 51 -4.87 -9.58 -0.64
C ILE A 51 -5.24 -8.84 -1.92
N LYS A 52 -4.90 -9.38 -3.10
CA LYS A 52 -5.32 -8.79 -4.40
C LYS A 52 -6.83 -8.61 -4.48
N LYS A 53 -7.59 -9.61 -4.04
CA LYS A 53 -9.05 -9.54 -4.00
C LYS A 53 -9.51 -8.46 -3.01
N GLY A 54 -8.98 -8.45 -1.79
CA GLY A 54 -9.35 -7.44 -0.78
C GLY A 54 -9.11 -6.01 -1.25
N VAL A 55 -7.93 -5.72 -1.83
CA VAL A 55 -7.62 -4.40 -2.39
C VAL A 55 -8.54 -4.06 -3.57
N ARG A 56 -8.86 -5.02 -4.44
CA ARG A 56 -9.82 -4.81 -5.53
C ARG A 56 -11.21 -4.46 -5.00
N ASP A 57 -11.69 -5.17 -3.99
CA ASP A 57 -13.01 -4.94 -3.38
C ASP A 57 -13.05 -3.53 -2.75
N ASP A 58 -12.03 -3.17 -1.96
CA ASP A 58 -11.88 -1.82 -1.37
C ASP A 58 -11.85 -0.72 -2.45
N VAL A 59 -11.07 -0.90 -3.52
CA VAL A 59 -10.98 0.07 -4.63
C VAL A 59 -12.32 0.21 -5.34
N ALA A 60 -12.98 -0.92 -5.66
CA ALA A 60 -14.26 -0.90 -6.35
C ALA A 60 -15.34 -0.21 -5.52
N ASP A 61 -15.39 -0.46 -4.21
CA ASP A 61 -16.37 0.15 -3.33
C ASP A 61 -16.08 1.64 -3.11
N ALA A 62 -14.81 2.05 -3.02
CA ALA A 62 -14.43 3.46 -2.95
C ALA A 62 -14.84 4.23 -4.22
N LEU A 63 -14.67 3.63 -5.41
CA LEU A 63 -15.07 4.26 -6.66
C LEU A 63 -16.59 4.42 -6.76
N LYS A 64 -17.36 3.42 -6.35
CA LYS A 64 -18.83 3.55 -6.25
C LYS A 64 -19.23 4.65 -5.26
N ALA A 65 -18.54 4.75 -4.12
CA ALA A 65 -18.80 5.82 -3.16
C ALA A 65 -18.55 7.20 -3.79
N ILE A 66 -17.43 7.37 -4.49
CA ILE A 66 -17.07 8.61 -5.20
C ILE A 66 -18.11 8.98 -6.26
N GLU A 67 -18.59 8.03 -7.05
CA GLU A 67 -19.65 8.27 -8.07
C GLU A 67 -20.95 8.80 -7.46
N ASN A 68 -21.26 8.41 -6.23
CA ASN A 68 -22.48 8.81 -5.53
C ASN A 68 -22.36 10.16 -4.82
N ILE A 69 -21.14 10.71 -4.69
CA ILE A 69 -20.93 12.01 -4.05
C ILE A 69 -21.14 13.11 -5.10
N SER A 70 -22.16 13.95 -4.90
CA SER A 70 -22.34 15.18 -5.69
C SER A 70 -21.27 16.20 -5.29
N ILE A 71 -20.25 16.40 -6.12
CA ILE A 71 -19.16 17.33 -5.81
C ILE A 71 -19.42 18.69 -6.46
N ASP A 72 -19.39 19.76 -5.64
CA ASP A 72 -19.20 21.11 -6.16
C ASP A 72 -17.75 21.26 -6.63
N LYS A 73 -17.55 21.32 -7.95
CA LYS A 73 -16.22 21.41 -8.58
C LYS A 73 -15.41 22.64 -8.11
N ASN A 74 -16.06 23.64 -7.50
CA ASN A 74 -15.40 24.85 -7.02
C ASN A 74 -14.62 24.67 -5.70
N ASN A 75 -14.79 23.54 -4.98
CA ASN A 75 -14.10 23.28 -3.71
C ASN A 75 -12.82 22.41 -3.85
N MET A 76 -12.34 22.14 -5.07
CA MET A 76 -11.27 21.16 -5.31
C MET A 76 -9.84 21.66 -5.14
N GLU A 77 -9.58 22.95 -4.98
CA GLU A 77 -8.21 23.44 -4.74
C GLU A 77 -7.86 23.50 -3.25
N ILE A 78 -7.66 22.33 -2.65
CA ILE A 78 -7.06 22.27 -1.32
C ILE A 78 -5.54 22.34 -1.47
N SER A 79 -4.96 23.52 -1.25
CA SER A 79 -3.52 23.71 -1.22
C SER A 79 -2.96 23.23 0.12
N LEU A 80 -2.67 21.93 0.24
CA LEU A 80 -1.98 21.37 1.40
C LEU A 80 -0.47 21.46 1.17
N GLN A 81 0.21 22.37 1.86
CA GLN A 81 1.60 22.72 1.61
C GLN A 81 2.57 22.07 2.59
N ASP A 82 2.15 21.86 3.85
CA ASP A 82 2.99 21.28 4.91
C ASP A 82 2.40 20.02 5.57
N GLU A 83 3.23 19.34 6.38
CA GLU A 83 2.84 18.10 7.07
C GLU A 83 1.65 18.30 8.01
N LYS A 84 1.53 19.46 8.66
CA LYS A 84 0.50 19.75 9.65
C LYS A 84 -0.86 19.94 8.97
N GLU A 85 -0.90 20.65 7.84
CA GLU A 85 -2.11 20.81 7.03
C GLU A 85 -2.61 19.45 6.52
N ILE A 86 -1.71 18.59 6.03
CA ILE A 86 -2.07 17.24 5.57
C ILE A 86 -2.61 16.40 6.74
N CYS A 87 -2.00 16.48 7.93
CA CYS A 87 -2.49 15.78 9.12
C CYS A 87 -3.87 16.29 9.56
N ASN A 88 -4.08 17.60 9.55
CA ASN A 88 -5.36 18.21 9.94
C ASN A 88 -6.47 17.80 8.96
N TYR A 89 -6.20 17.84 7.66
CA TYR A 89 -7.13 17.37 6.64
C TYR A 89 -7.56 15.91 6.89
N LEU A 90 -6.60 15.05 7.22
CA LEU A 90 -6.88 13.64 7.50
C LEU A 90 -7.72 13.47 8.79
N LEU A 91 -7.54 14.33 9.80
CA LEU A 91 -8.38 14.34 11.01
C LEU A 91 -9.81 14.82 10.70
N GLU A 92 -9.95 15.92 9.96
CA GLU A 92 -11.26 16.45 9.56
C GLU A 92 -12.03 15.43 8.72
N PHE A 93 -11.36 14.75 7.80
CA PHE A 93 -11.95 13.62 7.05
C PHE A 93 -12.45 12.52 7.99
N SER A 94 -11.67 12.19 9.02
CA SER A 94 -12.04 11.16 10.01
C SER A 94 -13.26 11.55 10.84
N ASP A 95 -13.49 12.85 11.05
CA ASP A 95 -14.65 13.37 11.77
C ASP A 95 -15.94 13.30 10.93
N LEU A 96 -15.83 13.53 9.62
CA LEU A 96 -16.96 13.49 8.68
C LEU A 96 -17.54 12.09 8.48
N GLU A 97 -16.72 11.04 8.57
CA GLU A 97 -17.14 9.64 8.47
C GLU A 97 -17.95 9.15 9.69
N GLY A 98 -18.29 10.03 10.64
CA GLY A 98 -19.35 9.79 11.62
C GLY A 98 -19.01 8.78 12.72
N THR A 99 -17.74 8.45 12.95
CA THR A 99 -17.34 7.61 14.08
C THR A 99 -17.28 8.45 15.36
N GLY A 100 -18.38 8.59 16.09
CA GLY A 100 -18.54 9.44 17.30
C GLY A 100 -17.55 9.21 18.47
N GLN A 101 -16.58 8.32 18.30
CA GLN A 101 -15.27 8.26 18.95
C GLN A 101 -14.39 7.63 17.87
N HIS A 102 -13.37 8.33 17.36
CA HIS A 102 -12.60 7.90 16.19
C HIS A 102 -12.29 6.40 16.20
N ASP A 103 -12.95 5.61 15.34
CA ASP A 103 -12.59 4.21 15.16
C ASP A 103 -11.42 4.15 14.17
N PHE A 104 -10.26 4.63 14.63
CA PHE A 104 -9.03 4.57 13.86
C PHE A 104 -8.64 3.14 13.51
N GLU A 105 -9.14 2.14 14.24
CA GLU A 105 -8.92 0.74 13.87
C GLU A 105 -9.70 0.37 12.62
N HIS A 106 -10.98 0.76 12.52
CA HIS A 106 -11.76 0.62 11.29
C HIS A 106 -11.12 1.35 10.09
N LEU A 107 -10.71 2.62 10.27
CA LEU A 107 -10.05 3.39 9.22
C LEU A 107 -8.76 2.72 8.72
N LEU A 108 -7.97 2.15 9.63
CA LEU A 108 -6.75 1.41 9.30
C LEU A 108 -7.04 0.08 8.57
N CYS A 109 -8.10 -0.63 8.97
CA CYS A 109 -8.51 -1.87 8.31
C CYS A 109 -8.95 -1.66 6.85
N HIS A 110 -9.50 -0.49 6.54
CA HIS A 110 -9.99 -0.12 5.21
C HIS A 110 -9.18 1.03 4.58
N ILE A 111 -7.89 1.11 4.90
CA ILE A 111 -7.05 2.22 4.43
C ILE A 111 -7.01 2.32 2.89
N SER A 112 -7.08 1.20 2.15
CA SER A 112 -7.10 1.22 0.68
C SER A 112 -8.36 1.93 0.15
N TYR A 113 -9.51 1.68 0.77
CA TYR A 113 -10.77 2.35 0.46
C TYR A 113 -10.71 3.85 0.77
N TYR A 114 -10.36 4.21 2.02
CA TYR A 114 -10.36 5.61 2.45
C TYR A 114 -9.29 6.45 1.76
N SER A 115 -8.10 5.89 1.54
CA SER A 115 -7.01 6.60 0.85
C SER A 115 -7.37 7.01 -0.58
N LEU A 116 -8.15 6.20 -1.30
CA LEU A 116 -8.62 6.53 -2.65
C LEU A 116 -9.68 7.65 -2.64
N ILE A 117 -10.60 7.61 -1.69
CA ILE A 117 -11.58 8.69 -1.45
C ILE A 117 -10.84 10.00 -1.14
N ILE A 118 -9.95 9.98 -0.15
CA ILE A 118 -9.14 11.14 0.25
C ILE A 118 -8.34 11.70 -0.94
N THR A 119 -7.74 10.83 -1.75
CA THR A 119 -7.00 11.21 -2.96
C THR A 119 -7.87 12.02 -3.93
N ARG A 120 -9.13 11.60 -4.14
CA ARG A 120 -10.07 12.29 -5.02
C ARG A 120 -10.38 13.70 -4.55
N PHE A 121 -10.60 13.87 -3.24
CA PHE A 121 -11.06 15.12 -2.63
C PHE A 121 -9.94 16.08 -2.22
N SER A 122 -8.69 15.67 -2.40
CA SER A 122 -7.50 16.47 -2.10
C SER A 122 -6.72 16.85 -3.36
N ALA A 123 -7.35 16.78 -4.54
CA ALA A 123 -6.72 17.05 -5.84
C ALA A 123 -5.38 16.32 -6.06
N GLY A 124 -5.28 15.08 -5.57
CA GLY A 124 -4.07 14.27 -5.71
C GLY A 124 -2.88 14.73 -4.87
N VAL A 125 -3.10 15.49 -3.79
CA VAL A 125 -2.12 15.63 -2.71
C VAL A 125 -1.83 14.26 -2.11
N PHE A 126 -2.87 13.47 -1.84
CA PHE A 126 -2.74 12.09 -1.38
C PHE A 126 -2.60 11.12 -2.57
N SER A 127 -2.07 9.93 -2.30
CA SER A 127 -1.95 8.84 -3.28
C SER A 127 -2.60 7.56 -2.73
N PRO A 128 -3.32 6.77 -3.54
CA PRO A 128 -4.02 5.58 -3.06
C PRO A 128 -3.08 4.62 -2.34
N TRP A 129 -3.44 4.16 -1.15
CA TRP A 129 -2.58 3.25 -0.39
C TRP A 129 -2.75 1.81 -0.88
N LEU A 130 -1.99 1.43 -1.90
CA LEU A 130 -2.01 0.06 -2.47
C LEU A 130 -1.06 -0.91 -1.74
N PHE A 131 -0.27 -0.45 -0.77
CA PHE A 131 0.70 -1.29 -0.04
C PHE A 131 0.08 -2.04 1.15
N LEU A 132 -1.19 -2.44 1.05
CA LEU A 132 -1.86 -3.21 2.10
C LEU A 132 -1.13 -4.55 2.29
N TYR A 133 -0.64 -4.81 3.50
CA TYR A 133 0.24 -5.94 3.85
C TYR A 133 1.58 -6.00 3.09
N GLN A 134 1.92 -5.00 2.27
CA GLN A 134 3.15 -4.93 1.47
C GLN A 134 4.05 -3.75 1.91
N TYR A 135 4.04 -3.45 3.21
CA TYR A 135 4.79 -2.30 3.75
C TYR A 135 6.31 -2.45 3.58
N ASN A 136 6.83 -3.68 3.62
CA ASN A 136 8.24 -3.97 3.34
C ASN A 136 8.65 -3.51 1.94
N ILE A 137 7.80 -3.72 0.94
CA ILE A 137 8.06 -3.25 -0.43
C ILE A 137 8.10 -1.72 -0.46
N PHE A 138 7.16 -1.05 0.21
CA PHE A 138 7.17 0.41 0.33
C PHE A 138 8.44 0.92 1.01
N GLU A 139 8.87 0.29 2.11
CA GLU A 139 10.08 0.66 2.83
C GLU A 139 11.33 0.49 1.96
N GLU A 140 11.43 -0.60 1.20
CA GLU A 140 12.52 -0.83 0.25
C GLU A 140 12.54 0.21 -0.89
N ILE A 141 11.38 0.58 -1.43
CA ILE A 141 11.26 1.68 -2.40
C ILE A 141 11.79 2.97 -1.77
N CYS A 142 11.39 3.27 -0.54
CA CYS A 142 11.86 4.48 0.13
C CYS A 142 13.38 4.47 0.35
N GLN A 143 13.95 3.35 0.76
CA GLN A 143 15.40 3.19 0.94
C GLN A 143 16.14 3.35 -0.39
N GLU A 144 15.73 2.63 -1.43
CA GLU A 144 16.41 2.65 -2.74
C GLU A 144 16.39 4.05 -3.37
N PHE A 145 15.25 4.74 -3.28
CA PHE A 145 15.06 6.05 -3.90
C PHE A 145 15.37 7.23 -2.96
N ASN A 146 15.90 6.98 -1.75
CA ASN A 146 16.19 7.97 -0.73
C ASN A 146 14.98 8.84 -0.36
N ILE A 147 13.78 8.25 -0.32
CA ILE A 147 12.57 8.91 0.17
C ILE A 147 12.60 8.85 1.68
N LYS A 148 12.51 10.01 2.34
CA LYS A 148 12.47 10.09 3.80
C LYS A 148 11.25 9.31 4.33
N THR A 149 11.48 8.35 5.21
CA THR A 149 10.42 7.65 5.93
C THR A 149 10.17 8.29 7.29
N PRO A 150 8.90 8.50 7.70
CA PRO A 150 8.58 8.91 9.05
C PRO A 150 8.82 7.76 10.03
N GLU A 151 8.96 8.07 11.32
CA GLU A 151 9.04 7.05 12.37
C GLU A 151 7.71 6.29 12.48
N ILE A 152 7.78 4.96 12.47
CA ILE A 152 6.61 4.08 12.54
C ILE A 152 6.01 4.15 13.97
N PRO A 153 4.74 4.56 14.14
CA PRO A 153 4.13 4.66 15.45
C PRO A 153 3.94 3.31 16.15
N SER A 154 3.68 3.33 17.45
CA SER A 154 3.29 2.12 18.21
C SER A 154 2.04 1.46 17.63
N LYS A 155 1.98 0.12 17.59
CA LYS A 155 0.79 -0.64 17.14
C LYS A 155 -0.45 -0.35 17.99
N LYS A 156 -0.26 0.05 19.25
CA LYS A 156 -1.36 0.40 20.18
C LYS A 156 -1.92 1.80 19.93
N ASP A 157 -1.14 2.68 19.30
CA ASP A 157 -1.54 4.06 19.01
C ASP A 157 -2.17 4.15 17.62
N LYS A 158 -3.46 3.81 17.56
CA LYS A 158 -4.23 3.75 16.30
C LYS A 158 -4.35 5.12 15.64
N LYS A 159 -4.49 6.19 16.42
CA LYS A 159 -4.54 7.56 15.91
C LYS A 159 -3.23 7.92 15.20
N SER A 160 -2.11 7.73 15.87
CA SER A 160 -0.81 8.04 15.26
C SER A 160 -0.54 7.14 14.06
N ARG A 161 -0.98 5.87 14.07
CA ARG A 161 -0.92 4.97 12.91
C ARG A 161 -1.75 5.46 11.73
N TRP A 162 -2.93 6.03 11.96
CA TRP A 162 -3.72 6.64 10.90
C TRP A 162 -3.01 7.89 10.34
N LEU A 163 -2.52 8.78 11.22
CA LEU A 163 -1.78 9.97 10.83
C LEU A 163 -0.43 9.67 10.18
N TYR A 164 0.10 8.46 10.35
CA TYR A 164 1.30 8.01 9.65
C TYR A 164 1.14 8.09 8.13
N TYR A 165 -0.07 7.83 7.61
CA TYR A 165 -0.38 7.96 6.20
C TYR A 165 -0.25 9.42 5.69
N ALA A 166 -0.64 10.41 6.50
CA ALA A 166 -0.41 11.82 6.20
C ALA A 166 1.10 12.16 6.14
N LYS A 167 1.91 11.61 7.05
CA LYS A 167 3.37 11.81 7.06
C LYS A 167 4.07 11.18 5.87
N ILE A 168 3.62 9.98 5.47
CA ILE A 168 4.06 9.34 4.23
C ILE A 168 3.70 10.23 3.04
N THR A 169 2.45 10.70 2.98
CA THR A 169 1.96 11.59 1.91
C THR A 169 2.81 12.85 1.80
N TYR A 170 3.17 13.48 2.92
CA TYR A 170 4.07 14.62 2.94
C TYR A 170 5.45 14.28 2.34
N SER A 171 6.03 13.15 2.73
CA SER A 171 7.33 12.70 2.24
C SER A 171 7.31 12.39 0.73
N LEU A 172 6.25 11.74 0.24
CA LEU A 172 6.04 11.48 -1.19
C LEU A 172 5.84 12.77 -1.98
N ASN A 173 5.13 13.76 -1.44
CA ASN A 173 4.97 15.06 -2.08
C ASN A 173 6.28 15.85 -2.15
N ASN A 174 7.15 15.75 -1.15
CA ASN A 174 8.49 16.32 -1.23
C ASN A 174 9.32 15.65 -2.32
N PHE A 175 9.33 14.31 -2.37
CA PHE A 175 9.98 13.56 -3.44
C PHE A 175 9.46 13.95 -4.84
N LYS A 176 8.14 14.07 -4.99
CA LYS A 176 7.48 14.55 -6.21
C LYS A 176 7.97 15.95 -6.61
N LYS A 177 8.00 16.90 -5.67
CA LYS A 177 8.46 18.28 -5.89
C LYS A 177 9.94 18.35 -6.27
N GLU A 178 10.81 17.66 -5.53
CA GLU A 178 12.26 17.60 -5.78
C GLU A 178 12.59 17.06 -7.18
N ASN A 179 11.80 16.09 -7.64
CA ASN A 179 12.00 15.45 -8.94
C ASN A 179 11.14 16.03 -10.06
N GLN A 180 10.28 17.01 -9.79
CA GLN A 180 9.36 17.66 -10.74
C GLN A 180 8.38 16.69 -11.39
N LEU A 181 7.92 15.70 -10.62
CA LEU A 181 6.96 14.70 -11.09
C LEU A 181 5.53 15.24 -11.00
N THR A 182 4.71 14.89 -11.98
CA THR A 182 3.25 15.05 -11.93
C THR A 182 2.59 13.98 -11.04
N ILE A 183 1.28 14.09 -10.79
CA ILE A 183 0.54 13.06 -10.03
C ILE A 183 0.56 11.70 -10.74
N PRO A 184 0.28 11.61 -12.07
CA PRO A 184 0.39 10.35 -12.79
C PRO A 184 1.80 9.75 -12.73
N GLU A 185 2.82 10.58 -12.85
CA GLU A 185 4.21 10.16 -12.73
C GLU A 185 4.54 9.59 -11.34
N LEU A 186 4.05 10.24 -10.26
CA LEU A 186 4.26 9.71 -8.91
C LEU A 186 3.62 8.32 -8.73
N TRP A 187 2.40 8.10 -9.26
CA TRP A 187 1.74 6.80 -9.12
C TRP A 187 2.40 5.72 -9.98
N ALA A 188 2.77 6.07 -11.23
CA ALA A 188 3.53 5.15 -12.09
C ALA A 188 4.89 4.81 -11.45
N PHE A 189 5.54 5.79 -10.82
CA PHE A 189 6.76 5.57 -10.05
C PHE A 189 6.51 4.58 -8.89
N LEU A 190 5.53 4.85 -8.03
CA LEU A 190 5.30 4.08 -6.80
C LEU A 190 4.83 2.65 -7.06
N TYR A 191 3.94 2.45 -8.03
CA TYR A 191 3.23 1.17 -8.17
C TYR A 191 3.65 0.35 -9.40
N ASP A 192 4.42 0.92 -10.32
CA ASP A 192 4.90 0.19 -11.51
C ASP A 192 6.43 0.19 -11.60
N PHE A 193 7.05 1.36 -11.76
CA PHE A 193 8.49 1.47 -11.97
C PHE A 193 9.31 1.00 -10.77
N ALA A 194 9.09 1.58 -9.59
CA ALA A 194 9.92 1.31 -8.42
C ALA A 194 9.80 -0.15 -7.94
N PRO A 195 8.61 -0.77 -7.88
CA PRO A 195 8.51 -2.18 -7.53
C PRO A 195 9.22 -3.08 -8.54
N LYS A 196 9.06 -2.84 -9.85
CA LYS A 196 9.78 -3.61 -10.88
C LYS A 196 11.29 -3.43 -10.77
N TYR A 197 11.75 -2.22 -10.48
CA TYR A 197 13.18 -1.92 -10.28
C TYR A 197 13.76 -2.77 -9.15
N ILE A 198 13.20 -2.68 -7.94
CA ILE A 198 13.74 -3.40 -6.77
C ILE A 198 13.52 -4.92 -6.83
N LEU A 199 12.45 -5.39 -7.48
CA LEU A 199 12.17 -6.82 -7.61
C LEU A 199 12.99 -7.46 -8.74
N SER A 200 13.32 -6.73 -9.80
CA SER A 200 14.18 -7.22 -10.89
C SER A 200 15.61 -7.51 -10.43
N GLU A 201 16.09 -6.80 -9.41
CA GLU A 201 17.37 -7.11 -8.77
C GLU A 201 17.30 -8.41 -7.93
N LYS A 202 16.11 -8.76 -7.42
CA LYS A 202 15.89 -9.91 -6.52
C LYS A 202 15.52 -11.22 -7.22
N THR A 203 15.01 -11.18 -8.46
CA THR A 203 14.66 -12.39 -9.25
C THR A 203 15.86 -13.27 -9.62
N THR A 204 17.06 -12.92 -9.19
CA THR A 204 18.30 -13.71 -9.39
C THR A 204 18.55 -14.73 -8.26
N VAL A 205 17.73 -14.74 -7.19
CA VAL A 205 17.83 -15.73 -6.11
C VAL A 205 17.20 -17.06 -6.57
N GLN A 206 17.92 -17.83 -7.39
CA GLN A 206 17.52 -19.18 -7.80
C GLN A 206 17.59 -20.19 -6.66
N GLU A 207 18.40 -19.92 -5.63
CA GLU A 207 18.51 -20.72 -4.41
C GLU A 207 18.40 -19.81 -3.19
N LEU A 208 17.51 -20.15 -2.25
CA LEU A 208 17.43 -19.45 -0.98
C LEU A 208 18.78 -19.54 -0.26
N PRO A 209 19.28 -18.45 0.33
CA PRO A 209 20.49 -18.53 1.13
C PRO A 209 20.26 -19.46 2.33
N LYS A 210 21.34 -20.03 2.84
CA LYS A 210 21.28 -20.88 4.04
C LYS A 210 20.68 -20.08 5.20
N ALA A 211 19.67 -20.66 5.84
CA ALA A 211 19.03 -20.09 7.03
C ALA A 211 20.07 -19.69 8.08
N LYS A 212 19.96 -18.45 8.57
CA LYS A 212 20.80 -17.95 9.67
C LYS A 212 20.07 -18.03 10.99
N SER A 213 18.75 -17.91 10.97
CA SER A 213 17.87 -17.91 12.13
C SER A 213 16.64 -18.80 11.92
N CYS A 214 16.02 -19.16 13.04
CA CYS A 214 14.71 -19.83 13.07
C CYS A 214 13.79 -19.08 14.04
N TYR A 215 12.56 -18.80 13.61
CA TYR A 215 11.57 -18.04 14.36
C TYR A 215 10.37 -18.92 14.69
N LEU A 216 9.83 -18.80 15.90
CA LEU A 216 8.56 -19.41 16.28
C LEU A 216 7.49 -18.33 16.31
N VAL A 217 6.45 -18.49 15.49
CA VAL A 217 5.30 -17.59 15.44
C VAL A 217 4.02 -18.34 15.78
N GLY A 218 3.12 -17.68 16.51
CA GLY A 218 1.79 -18.23 16.78
C GLY A 218 0.83 -17.91 15.64
N ALA A 219 0.13 -18.93 15.15
CA ALA A 219 -1.04 -18.76 14.30
C ALA A 219 -2.18 -18.09 15.07
N ASN A 220 -3.21 -17.64 14.37
CA ASN A 220 -4.37 -17.03 14.97
C ASN A 220 -5.13 -18.01 15.88
N LYS A 221 -5.75 -17.47 16.93
CA LYS A 221 -6.55 -18.23 17.90
C LYS A 221 -7.97 -18.53 17.41
N ASN A 222 -8.45 -17.84 16.39
CA ASN A 222 -9.89 -17.77 16.05
C ASN A 222 -10.26 -18.39 14.70
N ASN A 223 -9.60 -19.47 14.26
CA ASN A 223 -9.91 -20.20 13.02
C ASN A 223 -10.11 -19.29 11.78
N ASN A 224 -9.08 -18.53 11.44
CA ASN A 224 -9.05 -17.61 10.30
C ASN A 224 -8.55 -18.28 8.99
N GLY A 225 -8.49 -19.62 8.94
CA GLY A 225 -7.96 -20.36 7.80
C GLY A 225 -6.45 -20.63 7.82
N ASP A 226 -5.73 -20.32 8.91
CA ASP A 226 -4.29 -20.60 9.02
C ASP A 226 -3.98 -22.10 8.86
N LEU A 227 -4.77 -22.99 9.45
CA LEU A 227 -4.62 -24.45 9.27
C LEU A 227 -4.84 -24.86 7.82
N GLU A 228 -5.92 -24.39 7.19
CA GLU A 228 -6.24 -24.70 5.79
C GLU A 228 -5.17 -24.19 4.83
N PHE A 229 -4.57 -23.04 5.14
CA PHE A 229 -3.43 -22.51 4.40
C PHE A 229 -2.22 -23.44 4.53
N LEU A 230 -1.84 -23.82 5.76
CA LEU A 230 -0.70 -24.71 5.99
C LEU A 230 -0.88 -26.08 5.34
N GLU A 231 -2.08 -26.65 5.43
CA GLU A 231 -2.41 -27.93 4.79
C GLU A 231 -2.31 -27.85 3.26
N LYS A 232 -2.70 -26.72 2.65
CA LYS A 232 -2.56 -26.50 1.20
C LYS A 232 -1.10 -26.25 0.81
N ALA A 233 -0.37 -25.47 1.61
CA ALA A 233 1.03 -25.13 1.37
C ALA A 233 1.96 -26.35 1.55
N ALA A 234 1.55 -27.35 2.33
CA ALA A 234 2.28 -28.59 2.54
C ALA A 234 2.52 -29.32 1.20
N GLY A 235 3.73 -29.14 0.65
CA GLY A 235 4.15 -29.76 -0.60
C GLY A 235 4.01 -28.89 -1.85
N ASP A 236 3.51 -27.66 -1.73
CA ASP A 236 3.46 -26.68 -2.83
C ASP A 236 4.22 -25.41 -2.47
N THR A 237 5.46 -25.35 -2.93
CA THR A 237 6.37 -24.21 -2.71
C THR A 237 5.97 -22.93 -3.45
N SER A 238 4.96 -22.98 -4.32
CA SER A 238 4.40 -21.78 -4.98
C SER A 238 3.41 -21.02 -4.09
N ILE A 239 2.94 -21.64 -3.01
CA ILE A 239 1.98 -21.04 -2.08
C ILE A 239 2.73 -20.17 -1.06
N THR A 240 2.31 -18.91 -0.95
CA THR A 240 2.91 -17.92 -0.04
C THR A 240 1.84 -17.21 0.76
N SER A 241 2.20 -16.72 1.95
CA SER A 241 1.35 -15.93 2.84
C SER A 241 2.20 -14.94 3.63
N ASN A 242 1.61 -13.82 4.01
CA ASN A 242 2.28 -12.76 4.76
C ASN A 242 2.16 -12.98 6.28
N TRP A 243 3.30 -13.23 6.93
CA TRP A 243 3.39 -13.40 8.38
C TRP A 243 4.19 -12.26 9.03
N GLN A 244 3.65 -11.69 10.11
CA GLN A 244 4.36 -10.65 10.87
C GLN A 244 5.47 -11.29 11.72
N LEU A 245 6.72 -11.04 11.34
CA LEU A 245 7.92 -11.37 12.11
C LEU A 245 8.44 -10.11 12.82
N LYS A 246 9.23 -10.30 13.88
CA LYS A 246 9.99 -9.18 14.48
C LYS A 246 11.20 -8.86 13.60
N ASP A 247 11.63 -7.59 13.62
CA ASP A 247 12.55 -6.84 12.73
C ASP A 247 13.95 -7.44 12.37
N LYS A 248 14.10 -8.76 12.28
CA LYS A 248 15.40 -9.43 12.01
C LYS A 248 15.32 -10.62 11.06
N ALA A 249 14.14 -10.95 10.54
CA ALA A 249 14.03 -12.06 9.59
C ALA A 249 14.68 -11.68 8.27
N GLU A 250 15.60 -12.54 7.80
CA GLU A 250 16.23 -12.41 6.49
C GLU A 250 15.64 -13.43 5.51
N ILE A 251 15.78 -13.18 4.20
CA ILE A 251 15.42 -14.16 3.18
C ILE A 251 16.17 -15.47 3.47
N GLY A 252 15.48 -16.60 3.42
CA GLY A 252 16.04 -17.93 3.70
C GLY A 252 15.98 -18.36 5.17
N ASP A 253 15.64 -17.47 6.12
CA ASP A 253 15.37 -17.86 7.50
C ASP A 253 14.14 -18.77 7.61
N VAL A 254 14.14 -19.64 8.62
CA VAL A 254 13.06 -20.60 8.85
C VAL A 254 12.02 -20.01 9.79
N VAL A 255 10.74 -20.19 9.46
CA VAL A 255 9.62 -19.79 10.32
C VAL A 255 8.83 -21.04 10.69
N LEU A 256 8.82 -21.38 11.98
CA LEU A 256 7.97 -22.41 12.56
C LEU A 256 6.65 -21.79 12.99
N ILE A 257 5.55 -22.31 12.45
CA ILE A 257 4.21 -21.81 12.76
C ILE A 257 3.57 -22.73 13.80
N TYR A 258 3.32 -22.19 14.98
CA TYR A 258 2.60 -22.87 16.06
C TYR A 258 1.10 -22.60 15.93
N LEU A 259 0.36 -23.63 15.52
CA LEU A 259 -1.09 -23.59 15.48
C LEU A 259 -1.64 -23.55 16.91
N LEU A 260 -2.45 -22.52 17.21
CA LEU A 260 -3.11 -22.36 18.51
C LEU A 260 -4.51 -23.00 18.53
N TYR A 261 -5.16 -23.08 17.37
CA TYR A 261 -6.51 -23.61 17.16
C TYR A 261 -6.62 -24.15 15.72
N PRO A 262 -7.44 -25.19 15.43
CA PRO A 262 -8.18 -26.03 16.38
C PRO A 262 -7.31 -27.05 17.11
N ILE A 263 -6.09 -27.29 16.63
CA ILE A 263 -5.14 -28.24 17.19
C ILE A 263 -3.91 -27.46 17.63
N SER A 264 -3.46 -27.69 18.86
CA SER A 264 -2.19 -27.17 19.35
C SER A 264 -1.03 -28.02 18.81
N SER A 265 -0.39 -27.58 17.73
CA SER A 265 0.70 -28.30 17.08
C SER A 265 1.67 -27.37 16.35
N ILE A 266 2.85 -27.88 16.01
CA ILE A 266 3.77 -27.20 15.09
C ILE A 266 3.40 -27.65 13.67
N GLY A 267 3.09 -26.70 12.80
CA GLY A 267 2.96 -26.91 11.35
C GLY A 267 4.32 -26.75 10.65
N PHE A 268 4.52 -27.47 9.55
CA PHE A 268 5.70 -27.39 8.68
C PHE A 268 5.30 -26.91 7.29
#